data_AF-A0A967WA46-F1
#
_entry.id   AF-A0A967WA46-F1
#
_cell.length_a   1.000
_cell.length_b   1.000
_cell.length_c   1.000
_cell.angle_alpha   90.00
_cell.angle_beta   90.00
_cell.angle_gamma   90.00
#
_symmetry.space_group_name_H-M   'P 1'
#
loop_
_entity.id
_entity.type
_entity.pdbx_description
1 polymer ?
#
loop_
_entity_poly.entity_id
_entity_poly.type
_entity_poly.pdbx_seq_one_letter_code
_entity_poly.pdbx_strand_id
1 'polypeptide(L)'
;FLSRKRLPSPRELARAGDDDIGRWFFYNSLYDTHPQLETSFRLRPPIIGIGAPAGLFLQDVADALHTDLILPEHHQVANALGAIAGTVMVVEEVLVYPKLSSSGLEVLGYYVQTSEARRDFEEEDLDAALAYARSLGQERALGAALRSGADNPKVTLQQVTDGLDTYRIRAKAMGNPRLTK
;
A
#
# COMPACT_ATOMS: atom_id res chain seq x y z
N PHE A 1 4.63 22.54 -6.45
CA PHE A 1 5.10 21.16 -6.67
C PHE A 1 5.53 20.54 -5.36
N LEU A 2 4.90 19.44 -4.94
CA LEU A 2 5.00 18.86 -3.59
C LEU A 2 6.39 18.35 -3.16
N SER A 3 7.41 18.43 -4.02
CA SER A 3 8.82 18.19 -3.67
C SER A 3 9.68 19.46 -3.61
N ARG A 4 9.17 20.63 -4.05
CA ARG A 4 9.96 21.85 -4.36
C ARG A 4 11.21 21.60 -5.22
N LYS A 5 11.40 20.40 -5.76
CA LYS A 5 12.50 20.08 -6.66
C LYS A 5 12.13 20.63 -8.02
N ARG A 6 12.89 21.63 -8.49
CA ARG A 6 12.91 21.97 -9.92
C ARG A 6 13.50 20.76 -10.64
N LEU A 7 12.82 20.29 -11.68
CA LEU A 7 13.47 19.45 -12.67
C LEU A 7 14.66 20.25 -13.22
N PRO A 8 15.86 19.66 -13.33
CA PRO A 8 17.01 20.36 -13.88
C PRO A 8 16.66 20.85 -15.28
N SER A 9 17.04 22.09 -15.57
CA SER A 9 16.79 22.69 -16.87
C SER A 9 17.53 21.91 -17.96
N PRO A 10 17.04 21.92 -19.21
CA PRO A 10 17.71 21.25 -20.33
C PRO A 10 19.19 21.64 -20.48
N ARG A 11 19.55 22.89 -20.13
CA ARG A 11 20.94 23.38 -20.12
C ARG A 11 21.81 22.77 -19.02
N GLU A 12 21.23 22.44 -17.87
CA GLU A 12 21.92 21.76 -16.76
C GLU A 12 22.10 20.26 -17.07
N LEU A 13 21.14 19.65 -17.78
CA LEU A 13 21.22 18.26 -18.25
C LEU A 13 22.21 18.07 -19.40
N ALA A 14 22.31 19.02 -20.33
CA ALA A 14 23.29 18.97 -21.43
C ALA A 14 24.76 18.99 -20.94
N ARG A 15 25.01 19.41 -19.69
CA ARG A 15 26.35 19.41 -19.06
C ARG A 15 26.63 18.19 -18.20
N ALA A 16 25.60 17.44 -17.80
CA ALA A 16 25.76 16.18 -17.10
C ALA A 16 25.89 15.08 -18.16
N GLY A 17 27.13 14.73 -18.49
CA GLY A 17 27.46 13.81 -19.59
C GLY A 17 26.58 12.57 -19.60
N ASP A 18 26.02 12.26 -20.75
CA ASP A 18 25.32 10.99 -20.98
C ASP A 18 25.27 10.76 -22.49
N ASP A 19 26.02 9.77 -22.98
CA ASP A 19 25.92 9.22 -24.34
C ASP A 19 24.59 8.44 -24.56
N ASP A 20 23.56 8.74 -23.78
CA ASP A 20 22.23 8.13 -23.89
C ASP A 20 21.39 8.91 -24.91
N ILE A 21 21.45 8.43 -26.16
CA ILE A 21 20.65 8.95 -27.27
C ILE A 21 19.13 8.87 -26.98
N GLY A 22 18.68 7.90 -26.19
CA GLY A 22 17.27 7.74 -25.82
C GLY A 22 16.82 8.88 -24.91
N ARG A 23 17.65 9.22 -23.93
CA ARG A 23 17.46 10.39 -23.08
C ARG A 23 17.44 11.67 -23.92
N TRP A 24 18.39 11.84 -24.83
CA TRP A 24 18.44 13.00 -25.72
C TRP A 24 17.14 13.16 -26.54
N PHE A 25 16.67 12.09 -27.19
CA PHE A 25 15.42 12.10 -27.95
C PHE A 25 14.22 12.48 -27.07
N PHE A 26 14.13 11.92 -25.86
CA PHE A 26 13.03 12.25 -24.95
C PHE A 26 13.02 13.73 -24.54
N TYR A 27 14.15 14.29 -24.13
CA TYR A 27 14.22 15.71 -23.74
C TYR A 27 14.01 16.64 -24.93
N ASN A 28 14.52 16.29 -26.11
CA ASN A 28 14.27 17.08 -27.30
C ASN A 28 12.78 17.09 -27.66
N SER A 29 12.04 16.02 -27.37
CA SER A 29 10.58 15.97 -27.59
C SER A 29 9.75 16.78 -26.60
N LEU A 30 10.30 17.08 -25.43
CA LEU A 30 9.60 17.84 -24.40
C LEU A 30 9.92 19.34 -24.41
N TYR A 31 11.10 19.71 -24.91
CA TYR A 31 11.64 21.06 -24.72
C TYR A 31 12.24 21.69 -25.98
N ASP A 32 12.11 21.03 -27.15
CA ASP A 32 12.62 21.53 -28.44
C ASP A 32 14.10 21.97 -28.36
N THR A 33 14.94 21.10 -27.81
CA THR A 33 16.31 21.46 -27.43
C THR A 33 17.27 21.68 -28.61
N HIS A 34 16.90 21.22 -29.82
CA HIS A 34 17.75 21.25 -31.01
C HIS A 34 17.13 22.11 -32.13
N PRO A 35 17.90 23.02 -32.76
CA PRO A 35 17.34 24.00 -33.69
C PRO A 35 16.90 23.45 -35.05
N GLN A 36 17.39 22.28 -35.47
CA GLN A 36 17.06 21.68 -36.79
C GLN A 36 16.42 20.30 -36.73
N LEU A 37 16.31 19.69 -35.54
CA LEU A 37 15.82 18.31 -35.42
C LEU A 37 14.73 18.26 -34.36
N GLU A 38 13.52 17.94 -34.81
CA GLU A 38 12.39 17.65 -33.95
C GLU A 38 12.34 16.16 -33.63
N THR A 39 11.90 15.83 -32.42
CA THR A 39 11.63 14.46 -31.97
C THR A 39 10.27 14.47 -31.29
N SER A 40 9.49 13.41 -31.44
CA SER A 40 8.14 13.36 -30.89
C SER A 40 7.89 11.98 -30.29
N PHE A 41 7.35 11.96 -29.07
CA PHE A 41 6.90 10.74 -28.39
C PHE A 41 5.38 10.82 -28.21
N ARG A 42 4.68 9.79 -28.69
CA ARG A 42 3.24 9.68 -28.54
C ARG A 42 2.89 8.55 -27.58
N LEU A 43 2.20 8.89 -26.51
CA LEU A 43 1.53 7.90 -25.67
C LEU A 43 0.24 7.47 -26.38
N ARG A 44 0.18 6.21 -26.83
CA ARG A 44 -1.03 5.65 -27.47
C ARG A 44 -2.24 5.57 -26.53
N PRO A 45 -2.11 5.16 -25.25
CA PRO A 45 -3.25 5.20 -24.33
C PRO A 45 -3.52 6.62 -23.82
N PRO A 46 -4.79 6.96 -23.54
CA PRO A 46 -5.14 8.21 -22.89
C PRO A 46 -4.68 8.25 -21.43
N ILE A 47 -4.53 9.45 -20.89
CA ILE A 47 -4.36 9.69 -19.47
C ILE A 47 -5.74 9.83 -18.83
N ILE A 48 -6.03 9.05 -17.79
CA ILE A 48 -7.26 9.20 -17.00
C ILE A 48 -6.94 10.04 -15.77
N GLY A 49 -7.51 11.24 -15.69
CA GLY A 49 -7.34 12.14 -14.56
C GLY A 49 -8.36 11.89 -13.45
N ILE A 50 -7.89 11.70 -12.22
CA ILE A 50 -8.71 11.53 -11.01
C ILE A 50 -8.20 12.43 -9.89
N GLY A 51 -9.14 13.00 -9.14
CA GLY A 51 -8.92 14.05 -8.15
C GLY A 51 -9.29 15.44 -8.67
N ALA A 52 -9.63 16.33 -7.72
CA ALA A 52 -10.02 17.72 -8.01
C ALA A 52 -9.02 18.49 -8.89
N PRO A 53 -7.69 18.39 -8.70
CA PRO A 53 -6.74 19.17 -9.50
C PRO A 53 -6.29 18.45 -10.78
N ALA A 54 -6.90 17.31 -11.15
CA ALA A 54 -6.43 16.50 -12.27
C ALA A 54 -6.35 17.29 -13.60
N GLY A 55 -7.39 18.06 -13.93
CA GLY A 55 -7.39 18.90 -15.13
C GLY A 55 -6.31 19.99 -15.11
N LEU A 56 -5.98 20.54 -13.94
CA LEU A 56 -4.95 21.59 -13.81
C LEU A 56 -3.53 21.05 -13.97
N PHE A 57 -3.27 19.79 -13.61
CA PHE A 57 -1.92 19.23 -13.61
C PHE A 57 -1.64 18.29 -14.78
N LEU A 58 -2.66 17.65 -15.34
CA LEU A 58 -2.46 16.61 -16.34
C LEU A 58 -2.65 17.12 -17.77
N GLN A 59 -3.21 18.31 -17.98
CA GLN A 59 -3.38 18.85 -19.33
C GLN A 59 -2.02 19.05 -20.01
N ASP A 60 -1.12 19.82 -19.38
CA ASP A 60 0.23 20.05 -19.90
C ASP A 60 1.01 18.73 -20.13
N VAL A 61 0.75 17.72 -19.30
CA VAL A 61 1.36 16.39 -19.40
C VAL A 61 0.81 15.62 -20.60
N ALA A 62 -0.51 15.66 -20.82
CA ALA A 62 -1.16 15.01 -21.95
C ALA A 62 -0.72 15.63 -23.28
N ASP A 63 -0.63 16.96 -23.32
CA ASP A 63 -0.16 17.72 -24.47
C ASP A 63 1.30 17.37 -24.81
N ALA A 64 2.17 17.35 -23.80
CA ALA A 64 3.58 16.98 -23.95
C ALA A 64 3.82 15.52 -24.39
N LEU A 65 2.89 14.62 -24.07
CA LEU A 65 2.94 13.20 -24.48
C LEU A 65 2.06 12.89 -25.70
N HIS A 66 1.50 13.93 -26.33
CA HIS A 66 0.63 13.84 -27.50
C HIS A 66 -0.50 12.82 -27.36
N THR A 67 -1.15 12.82 -26.19
CA THR A 67 -2.25 11.90 -25.86
C THR A 67 -3.46 12.65 -25.33
N ASP A 68 -4.59 11.97 -25.27
CA ASP A 68 -5.83 12.53 -24.75
C ASP A 68 -5.84 12.50 -23.22
N LEU A 69 -6.31 13.59 -22.60
CA LEU A 69 -6.71 13.61 -21.20
C LEU A 69 -8.21 13.34 -21.11
N ILE A 70 -8.58 12.25 -20.43
CA ILE A 70 -9.98 11.93 -20.12
C ILE A 70 -10.23 12.24 -18.65
N LEU A 71 -11.21 13.10 -18.41
CA LEU A 71 -11.72 13.43 -17.08
C LEU A 71 -13.13 12.82 -16.93
N PRO A 72 -13.28 11.71 -16.18
CA PRO A 72 -14.60 11.14 -15.89
C PRO A 72 -15.53 12.15 -15.19
N GLU A 73 -16.84 12.00 -15.36
CA GLU A 73 -17.88 12.94 -14.87
C GLU A 73 -17.71 13.38 -13.40
N HIS A 74 -17.22 12.49 -12.54
CA HIS A 74 -17.02 12.75 -11.10
C HIS A 74 -15.56 12.65 -10.67
N HIS A 75 -14.61 12.91 -11.57
CA HIS A 75 -13.18 12.79 -11.28
C HIS A 75 -12.75 13.57 -10.03
N GLN A 76 -13.36 14.73 -9.78
CA GLN A 76 -12.99 15.63 -8.69
C GLN A 76 -13.21 15.01 -7.30
N VAL A 77 -14.20 14.13 -7.16
CA VAL A 77 -14.60 13.50 -5.90
C VAL A 77 -14.19 12.03 -5.81
N ALA A 78 -13.47 11.51 -6.81
CA ALA A 78 -13.09 10.10 -6.87
C ALA A 78 -12.37 9.61 -5.60
N ASN A 79 -11.52 10.42 -4.98
CA ASN A 79 -10.85 10.08 -3.72
C ASN A 79 -11.85 9.95 -2.56
N ALA A 80 -12.82 10.87 -2.45
CA ALA A 80 -13.85 10.82 -1.42
C ALA A 80 -14.80 9.64 -1.64
N LEU A 81 -15.19 9.41 -2.90
CA LEU A 81 -15.99 8.26 -3.29
C LEU A 81 -15.27 6.95 -2.96
N GLY A 82 -13.97 6.84 -3.24
CA GLY A 82 -13.16 5.68 -2.88
C GLY A 82 -13.05 5.48 -1.35
N ALA A 83 -13.00 6.56 -0.58
CA ALA A 83 -13.01 6.47 0.88
C ALA A 83 -14.34 5.96 1.45
N ILE A 84 -15.47 6.33 0.84
CA ILE A 84 -16.82 5.95 1.29
C ILE A 84 -17.24 4.58 0.74
N ALA A 85 -16.95 4.30 -0.54
CA ALA A 85 -17.29 3.04 -1.20
C ALA A 85 -16.25 1.94 -0.96
N GLY A 86 -15.09 2.30 -0.39
CA GLY A 86 -14.01 1.37 -0.10
C GLY A 86 -14.41 0.32 0.93
N THR A 87 -13.99 -0.91 0.72
CA THR A 87 -14.16 -2.00 1.69
C THR A 87 -13.40 -1.67 2.98
N VAL A 88 -14.07 -1.82 4.13
CA VAL A 88 -13.42 -1.76 5.43
C VAL A 88 -12.52 -2.98 5.57
N MET A 89 -11.23 -2.74 5.79
CA MET A 89 -10.23 -3.79 5.97
C MET A 89 -9.48 -3.54 7.28
N VAL A 90 -9.47 -4.53 8.15
CA VAL A 90 -8.67 -4.53 9.38
C VAL A 90 -7.74 -5.74 9.38
N VAL A 91 -6.51 -5.52 9.81
CA VAL A 91 -5.51 -6.57 10.00
C VAL A 91 -5.03 -6.52 11.43
N GLU A 92 -5.22 -7.63 12.15
CA GLU A 92 -4.69 -7.84 13.49
C GLU A 92 -3.57 -8.88 13.43
N GLU A 93 -2.47 -8.61 14.14
CA GLU A 93 -1.36 -9.55 14.27
C GLU A 93 -1.23 -9.99 15.73
N VAL A 94 -1.23 -11.30 15.93
CA VAL A 94 -0.99 -11.93 17.22
C VAL A 94 0.27 -12.77 17.10
N LEU A 95 1.25 -12.50 17.96
CA LEU A 95 2.54 -13.16 17.93
C LEU A 95 2.59 -14.24 19.01
N VAL A 96 3.14 -15.40 18.68
CA VAL A 96 3.41 -16.49 19.61
C VAL A 96 4.90 -16.72 19.61
N TYR A 97 5.53 -16.51 20.76
CA TYR A 97 6.96 -16.63 20.93
C TYR A 97 7.28 -17.80 21.87
N PRO A 98 8.38 -18.53 21.63
CA PRO A 98 8.86 -19.48 22.61
C PRO A 98 9.50 -18.72 23.80
N LYS A 99 9.29 -19.26 24.99
CA LYS A 99 10.10 -18.96 26.16
C LYS A 99 11.30 -19.86 26.09
N LEU A 100 12.50 -19.30 25.95
CA LEU A 100 13.72 -20.10 25.90
C LEU A 100 14.36 -20.18 27.27
N SER A 101 15.07 -21.28 27.54
CA SER A 101 15.95 -21.41 28.69
C SER A 101 17.09 -20.38 28.64
N SER A 102 17.80 -20.20 29.76
CA SER A 102 18.92 -19.25 29.83
C SER A 102 20.05 -19.58 28.85
N SER A 103 20.17 -20.84 28.42
CA SER A 103 21.11 -21.27 27.38
C SER A 103 20.62 -21.00 25.96
N GLY A 104 19.31 -20.73 25.78
CA GLY A 104 18.67 -20.55 24.48
C GLY A 104 18.46 -21.84 23.68
N LEU A 105 18.74 -23.00 24.30
CA LEU A 105 18.73 -24.31 23.61
C LEU A 105 17.46 -25.12 23.84
N GLU A 106 16.66 -24.74 24.83
CA GLU A 106 15.44 -25.46 25.22
C GLU A 106 14.26 -24.50 25.27
N VAL A 107 13.11 -24.95 24.77
CA VAL A 107 11.84 -24.22 24.88
C VAL A 107 11.22 -24.61 26.22
N LEU A 108 10.98 -23.64 27.09
CA LEU A 108 10.36 -23.81 28.41
C LEU A 108 8.85 -23.53 28.40
N GLY A 109 8.31 -23.11 27.25
CA GLY A 109 6.93 -22.62 27.15
C GLY A 109 6.72 -21.71 25.97
N TYR A 110 5.52 -21.14 25.88
CA TYR A 110 5.17 -20.16 24.87
C TYR A 110 4.51 -18.94 25.51
N TYR A 111 4.53 -17.82 24.81
CA TYR A 111 3.70 -16.69 25.18
C TYR A 111 3.08 -16.05 23.96
N VAL A 112 1.80 -15.73 24.09
CA VAL A 112 1.03 -15.03 23.09
C VAL A 112 1.06 -13.55 23.43
N GLN A 113 1.53 -12.75 22.49
CA GLN A 113 1.67 -11.30 22.62
C GLN A 113 0.79 -10.59 21.59
N THR A 114 0.10 -9.57 22.09
CA THR A 114 -0.60 -8.56 21.29
C THR A 114 -0.04 -7.19 21.63
N SER A 115 -0.56 -6.13 21.00
CA SER A 115 -0.24 -4.75 21.35
C SER A 115 -0.63 -4.34 22.78
N GLU A 116 -1.58 -5.06 23.41
CA GLU A 116 -2.19 -4.66 24.68
C GLU A 116 -1.94 -5.64 25.83
N ALA A 117 -1.73 -6.91 25.51
CA ALA A 117 -1.66 -7.97 26.49
C ALA A 117 -0.68 -9.07 26.09
N ARG A 118 -0.13 -9.72 27.11
CA ARG A 118 0.66 -10.94 27.01
C ARG A 118 0.01 -12.03 27.85
N ARG A 119 -0.03 -13.24 27.32
CA ARG A 119 -0.46 -14.43 28.06
C ARG A 119 0.56 -15.55 27.87
N ASP A 120 0.94 -16.18 28.96
CA ASP A 120 1.90 -17.27 28.96
C ASP A 120 1.21 -18.64 28.92
N PHE A 121 1.91 -19.62 28.35
CA PHE A 121 1.54 -21.02 28.18
C PHE A 121 2.75 -21.90 28.52
N GLU A 122 2.49 -23.11 29.01
CA GLU A 122 3.54 -24.10 29.29
C GLU A 122 4.09 -24.72 27.99
N GLU A 123 5.18 -25.50 28.07
CA GLU A 123 5.88 -26.07 26.90
C GLU A 123 4.98 -26.99 26.06
N GLU A 124 4.20 -27.84 26.71
CA GLU A 124 3.33 -28.84 26.09
C GLU A 124 2.10 -28.22 25.40
N ASP A 125 1.89 -26.91 25.58
CA ASP A 125 0.68 -26.18 25.21
C ASP A 125 0.83 -25.33 23.93
N LEU A 126 1.77 -25.63 23.03
CA LEU A 126 1.91 -24.88 21.77
C LEU A 126 0.59 -24.82 20.99
N ASP A 127 -0.10 -25.94 20.85
CA ASP A 127 -1.39 -26.00 20.14
C ASP A 127 -2.46 -25.15 20.83
N ALA A 128 -2.45 -25.11 22.16
CA ALA A 128 -3.34 -24.27 22.95
C ALA A 128 -2.98 -22.77 22.79
N ALA A 129 -1.70 -22.43 22.76
CA ALA A 129 -1.21 -21.07 22.51
C ALA A 129 -1.60 -20.58 21.10
N LEU A 130 -1.43 -21.43 20.08
CA LEU A 130 -1.85 -21.14 18.71
C LEU A 130 -3.36 -21.05 18.56
N ALA A 131 -4.13 -21.93 19.21
CA ALA A 131 -5.58 -21.87 19.21
C ALA A 131 -6.09 -20.59 19.88
N TYR A 132 -5.50 -20.22 21.02
CA TYR A 132 -5.78 -18.96 21.69
C TYR A 132 -5.43 -17.75 20.80
N ALA A 133 -4.26 -17.75 20.16
CA ALA A 133 -3.83 -16.69 19.26
C ALA A 133 -4.78 -16.53 18.05
N ARG A 134 -5.25 -17.64 17.47
CA ARG A 134 -6.26 -17.64 16.39
C ARG A 134 -7.60 -17.07 16.84
N SER A 135 -8.11 -17.53 17.98
CA SER A 135 -9.37 -17.02 18.53
C SER A 135 -9.28 -15.53 18.83
N LEU A 136 -8.19 -15.11 19.49
CA LEU A 136 -7.96 -13.72 19.86
C LEU A 136 -7.82 -12.82 18.63
N GLY A 137 -7.05 -13.24 17.63
CA GLY A 137 -6.90 -12.51 16.38
C GLY A 137 -8.23 -12.38 15.63
N GLN A 138 -9.02 -13.45 15.56
CA GLN A 138 -10.33 -13.43 14.94
C GLN A 138 -11.30 -12.47 15.64
N GLU A 139 -11.40 -12.56 16.96
CA GLU A 139 -12.28 -11.69 17.76
C GLU A 139 -11.89 -10.22 17.61
N ARG A 140 -10.58 -9.90 17.73
CA ARG A 140 -10.07 -8.54 17.60
C ARG A 140 -10.31 -7.97 16.20
N ALA A 141 -9.99 -8.72 15.15
CA ALA A 141 -10.15 -8.26 13.77
C ALA A 141 -11.63 -8.05 13.43
N LEU A 142 -12.49 -8.98 13.86
CA LEU A 142 -13.94 -8.87 13.69
C LEU A 142 -14.49 -7.65 14.42
N GLY A 143 -14.19 -7.51 15.70
CA GLY A 143 -14.65 -6.40 16.53
C GLY A 143 -14.16 -5.05 16.01
N ALA A 144 -12.90 -4.97 15.58
CA ALA A 144 -12.34 -3.76 14.99
C ALA A 144 -13.01 -3.40 13.66
N ALA A 145 -13.22 -4.37 12.76
CA ALA A 145 -13.94 -4.11 11.50
C ALA A 145 -15.37 -3.63 11.73
N LEU A 146 -16.10 -4.22 12.69
CA LEU A 146 -17.44 -3.79 13.08
C LEU A 146 -17.45 -2.35 13.65
N ARG A 147 -16.48 -2.01 14.52
CA ARG A 147 -16.32 -0.63 15.04
C ARG A 147 -15.94 0.37 13.96
N SER A 148 -15.20 -0.06 12.95
CA SER A 148 -14.90 0.72 11.74
C SER A 148 -16.07 0.81 10.75
N GLY A 149 -17.24 0.27 11.10
CA GLY A 149 -18.46 0.39 10.31
C GLY A 149 -18.63 -0.66 9.22
N ALA A 150 -17.88 -1.76 9.24
CA ALA A 150 -18.08 -2.86 8.31
C ALA A 150 -19.43 -3.56 8.56
N ASP A 151 -20.15 -3.87 7.48
CA ASP A 151 -21.31 -4.73 7.49
C ASP A 151 -20.91 -6.17 7.19
N ASN A 152 -21.36 -7.08 8.06
CA ASN A 152 -21.08 -8.51 8.02
C ASN A 152 -19.63 -8.86 7.56
N PRO A 153 -18.59 -8.34 8.23
CA PRO A 153 -17.21 -8.56 7.81
C PRO A 153 -16.82 -10.04 7.92
N LYS A 154 -16.14 -10.54 6.89
CA LYS A 154 -15.56 -11.89 6.87
C LYS A 154 -14.13 -11.85 7.37
N VAL A 155 -13.77 -12.80 8.22
CA VAL A 155 -12.41 -12.93 8.74
C VAL A 155 -11.69 -14.09 8.05
N THR A 156 -10.49 -13.84 7.56
CA THR A 156 -9.56 -14.85 7.10
C THR A 156 -8.36 -14.88 8.03
N LEU A 157 -7.99 -16.07 8.49
CA LEU A 157 -6.81 -16.30 9.33
C LEU A 157 -5.66 -16.83 8.46
N GLN A 158 -4.46 -16.32 8.69
CA GLN A 158 -3.23 -16.85 8.15
C GLN A 158 -2.22 -17.04 9.27
N GLN A 159 -1.63 -18.22 9.35
CA GLN A 159 -0.50 -18.50 10.23
C GLN A 159 0.79 -18.45 9.41
N VAL A 160 1.78 -17.72 9.91
CA VAL A 160 3.12 -17.62 9.33
C VAL A 160 4.12 -18.06 10.40
N THR A 161 5.11 -18.85 10.01
CA THR A 161 6.22 -19.23 10.90
C THR A 161 7.40 -18.31 10.61
N ASP A 162 7.80 -17.51 11.60
CA ASP A 162 8.86 -16.51 11.48
C ASP A 162 10.26 -17.08 11.85
N GLY A 163 10.33 -18.38 12.14
CA GLY A 163 11.56 -19.11 12.53
C GLY A 163 11.71 -19.22 14.05
N LEU A 164 12.60 -20.11 14.52
CA LEU A 164 12.86 -20.36 15.95
C LEU A 164 11.57 -20.54 16.77
N ASP A 165 10.66 -21.42 16.31
CA ASP A 165 9.35 -21.67 16.93
C ASP A 165 8.50 -20.42 17.24
N THR A 166 8.74 -19.34 16.49
CA THR A 166 7.92 -18.13 16.52
C THR A 166 6.85 -18.21 15.45
N TYR A 167 5.61 -17.92 15.84
CA TYR A 167 4.46 -17.94 14.96
C TYR A 167 3.76 -16.59 14.97
N ARG A 168 3.26 -16.19 13.80
CA ARG A 168 2.44 -15.00 13.63
C ARG A 168 1.09 -15.40 13.08
N ILE A 169 0.05 -15.10 13.83
CA ILE A 169 -1.33 -15.22 13.36
C ILE A 169 -1.78 -13.86 12.85
N ARG A 170 -2.01 -13.76 11.55
CA ARG A 170 -2.58 -12.59 10.89
C ARG A 170 -4.06 -12.83 10.66
N ALA A 171 -4.90 -12.09 11.38
CA ALA A 171 -6.34 -12.09 11.20
C ALA A 171 -6.76 -10.89 10.37
N LYS A 172 -7.32 -11.15 9.19
CA LYS A 172 -7.78 -10.12 8.25
C LYS A 172 -9.29 -10.11 8.19
N ALA A 173 -9.92 -9.05 8.66
CA ALA A 173 -11.35 -8.81 8.54
C ALA A 173 -11.64 -7.88 7.36
N MET A 174 -12.59 -8.24 6.50
CA MET A 174 -13.03 -7.43 5.36
C MET A 174 -14.54 -7.40 5.26
N GLY A 175 -15.12 -6.20 5.10
CA GLY A 175 -16.55 -6.03 4.89
C GLY A 175 -16.88 -4.72 4.19
N ASN A 176 -18.05 -4.65 3.58
CA ASN A 176 -18.50 -3.40 2.97
C ASN A 176 -18.86 -2.39 4.07
N PRO A 177 -18.63 -1.09 3.89
CA PRO A 177 -19.06 -0.10 4.87
C PRO A 177 -20.59 -0.06 4.97
N ARG A 178 -21.10 0.12 6.18
CA ARG A 178 -22.53 0.40 6.44
C ARG A 178 -22.84 1.81 5.96
N LEU A 179 -23.39 1.92 4.76
CA LEU A 179 -23.95 3.17 4.27
C LEU A 179 -25.31 3.36 4.94
N THR A 180 -25.43 4.39 5.78
CA THR A 180 -26.74 4.84 6.29
C THR A 180 -27.55 5.35 5.09
N LYS A 181 -28.74 4.78 4.89
CA LYS A 181 -29.72 5.30 3.92
C LYS A 181 -30.40 6.54 4.45
#